data_AF-E2N856-F1
#
_entry.id   AF-E2N856-F1
#
_cell.length_a   1.000
_cell.length_b   1.000
_cell.length_c   1.000
_cell.angle_alpha   90.00
_cell.angle_beta   90.00
_cell.angle_gamma   90.00
#
_symmetry.space_group_name_H-M   'P 1'
#
loop_
_entity.id
_entity.type
_entity.pdbx_description
1 polymer ?
#
loop_
_entity_poly.entity_id
_entity_poly.type
_entity_poly.pdbx_seq_one_letter_code
_entity_poly.pdbx_strand_id
1 'polypeptide(L)'
;MKIKEIMKVNFRIIEVQVSFEGEKRVFDIAREIGNMMMYNGSILLDIGFEDLARTIYYSDGEVEVPERYCKAIIEVVKQSSFIAAIKREVINLLGGC
;
A
#
# COMPACT_ATOMS: atom_id res chain seq x y z
N MET A 1 -11.60 12.35 -19.80
CA MET A 1 -10.92 11.96 -18.56
C MET A 1 -10.83 10.44 -18.56
N LYS A 2 -9.64 9.85 -18.70
CA LYS A 2 -9.50 8.39 -18.65
C LYS A 2 -9.59 7.99 -17.18
N ILE A 3 -10.64 7.27 -16.81
CA ILE A 3 -10.74 6.62 -15.50
C ILE A 3 -9.62 5.59 -15.45
N LYS A 4 -8.67 5.75 -14.53
CA LYS A 4 -7.54 4.83 -14.40
C LYS A 4 -7.97 3.75 -13.42
N GLU A 5 -8.75 2.78 -13.91
CA GLU A 5 -9.39 1.75 -13.08
C GLU A 5 -8.40 0.91 -12.25
N ILE A 6 -7.13 0.86 -12.66
CA ILE A 6 -6.08 0.04 -12.06
C ILE A 6 -4.76 0.82 -11.99
N MET A 7 -4.11 0.77 -10.82
CA MET A 7 -2.74 1.23 -10.62
C MET A 7 -1.78 0.07 -10.48
N LYS A 8 -0.51 0.23 -10.89
CA LYS A 8 0.55 -0.74 -10.62
C LYS A 8 1.43 -0.23 -9.50
N VAL A 9 1.57 -1.00 -8.43
CA VAL A 9 2.35 -0.63 -7.24
C VAL A 9 3.25 -1.79 -6.85
N ASN A 10 4.54 -1.51 -6.64
CA ASN A 10 5.47 -2.48 -6.08
C ASN A 10 5.68 -2.20 -4.58
N PHE A 11 4.97 -2.93 -3.73
CA PHE A 11 5.07 -2.77 -2.27
C PHE A 11 6.39 -3.27 -1.67
N ARG A 12 7.28 -3.89 -2.48
CA ARG A 12 8.63 -4.27 -2.07
C ARG A 12 9.64 -3.14 -2.23
N ILE A 13 9.28 -2.10 -2.99
CA ILE A 13 10.16 -0.99 -3.36
C ILE A 13 9.49 0.34 -3.04
N ILE A 14 9.32 0.63 -1.74
CA ILE A 14 8.88 1.95 -1.28
C ILE A 14 10.11 2.80 -1.01
N GLU A 15 10.41 3.74 -1.90
CA GLU A 15 11.48 4.71 -1.72
C GLU A 15 11.02 5.82 -0.77
N VAL A 16 11.74 6.00 0.35
CA VAL A 16 11.35 6.88 1.45
C VAL A 16 12.52 7.78 1.82
N GLN A 17 12.27 9.09 1.93
CA GLN A 17 13.25 10.02 2.49
C GLN A 17 13.32 9.86 4.01
N VAL A 18 14.53 9.63 4.53
CA VAL A 18 14.79 9.31 5.95
C VAL A 18 15.67 10.34 6.65
N SER A 19 16.20 11.35 5.94
CA SER A 19 16.98 12.45 6.53
C SER A 19 16.55 13.83 6.02
N PHE A 20 16.96 14.88 6.72
CA PHE A 20 16.71 16.26 6.31
C PHE A 20 17.54 16.67 5.09
N GLU A 21 18.68 16.02 4.89
CA GLU A 21 19.62 16.20 3.78
C GLU A 21 19.17 15.46 2.51
N GLY A 22 18.06 14.74 2.55
CA GLY A 22 17.49 14.04 1.40
C GLY A 22 17.95 12.61 1.22
N GLU A 23 18.54 11.96 2.23
CA GLU A 23 18.86 10.53 2.16
C GLU A 23 17.58 9.74 1.91
N LYS A 24 17.60 8.86 0.92
CA LYS A 24 16.50 7.95 0.59
C LYS A 24 16.88 6.51 0.86
N ARG A 25 15.91 5.72 1.32
CA ARG A 25 16.03 4.27 1.52
C ARG A 25 14.84 3.55 0.92
N VAL A 26 15.07 2.33 0.48
CA VAL A 26 14.02 1.45 -0.03
C VAL A 26 13.53 0.54 1.09
N PHE A 27 12.21 0.46 1.25
CA PHE A 27 11.56 -0.42 2.20
C PHE A 27 10.69 -1.44 1.48
N ASP A 28 10.80 -2.71 1.91
CA ASP A 28 9.89 -3.78 1.54
C ASP A 28 8.82 -3.91 2.62
N ILE A 29 7.58 -3.59 2.26
CA ILE A 29 6.43 -3.63 3.16
C ILE A 29 5.36 -4.64 2.72
N ALA A 30 5.59 -5.39 1.63
CA ALA A 30 4.57 -6.19 0.97
C ALA A 30 3.90 -7.20 1.92
N ARG A 31 4.70 -7.91 2.72
CA ARG A 31 4.17 -8.88 3.69
C ARG A 31 3.43 -8.22 4.84
N GLU A 32 3.95 -7.11 5.36
CA GLU A 32 3.35 -6.40 6.49
C GLU A 32 2.00 -5.78 6.09
N ILE A 33 1.96 -5.07 4.95
CA ILE A 33 0.71 -4.45 4.48
C ILE A 33 -0.33 -5.49 4.07
N GLY A 34 0.07 -6.59 3.41
CA GLY A 34 -0.84 -7.68 3.08
C GLY A 34 -1.46 -8.33 4.32
N ASN A 35 -0.65 -8.58 5.36
CA ASN A 35 -1.16 -9.09 6.64
C ASN A 35 -2.13 -8.11 7.30
N MET A 36 -1.82 -6.80 7.30
CA MET A 36 -2.70 -5.80 7.89
C MET A 36 -4.01 -5.66 7.12
N MET A 37 -3.98 -5.72 5.79
CA MET A 37 -5.21 -5.72 4.98
C MET A 37 -6.08 -6.95 5.28
N MET A 38 -5.48 -8.13 5.46
CA MET A 38 -6.19 -9.38 5.73
C MET A 38 -6.78 -9.43 7.15
N TYR A 39 -6.00 -9.04 8.16
CA TYR A 39 -6.33 -9.34 9.57
C TYR A 39 -6.76 -8.11 10.38
N ASN A 40 -6.61 -6.89 9.86
CA ASN A 40 -7.17 -5.70 10.47
C ASN A 40 -8.60 -5.46 9.96
N GLY A 41 -9.49 -6.43 10.22
CA GLY A 41 -10.82 -6.59 9.63
C GLY A 41 -11.86 -5.50 9.97
N SER A 42 -11.45 -4.39 10.59
CA SER A 42 -12.32 -3.24 10.86
C SER A 42 -12.51 -2.32 9.65
N ILE A 43 -11.69 -2.45 8.61
CA ILE A 43 -11.60 -1.46 7.52
C ILE A 43 -12.53 -1.80 6.35
N LEU A 44 -12.47 -3.04 5.85
CA LEU A 44 -13.31 -3.48 4.73
C LEU A 44 -13.45 -5.01 4.74
N LEU A 45 -14.68 -5.49 4.85
CA LEU A 45 -15.03 -6.91 4.72
C LEU A 45 -15.46 -7.19 3.27
N ASP A 46 -14.48 -7.44 2.40
CA ASP A 46 -14.68 -7.70 0.98
C ASP A 46 -13.73 -8.79 0.50
N ILE A 47 -14.26 -9.86 -0.11
CA ILE A 47 -13.47 -11.01 -0.56
C ILE A 47 -12.39 -10.58 -1.57
N GLY A 48 -12.70 -9.64 -2.46
CA GLY A 48 -11.73 -9.14 -3.43
C GLY A 48 -10.62 -8.30 -2.79
N PHE A 49 -10.89 -7.64 -1.66
CA PHE A 49 -9.88 -6.95 -0.87
C PHE A 49 -8.94 -7.93 -0.16
N GLU A 50 -9.46 -9.03 0.37
CA GLU A 50 -8.67 -10.11 0.96
C GLU A 50 -7.82 -10.83 -0.11
N ASP A 51 -8.36 -11.04 -1.32
CA ASP A 51 -7.61 -11.58 -2.45
C ASP A 51 -6.46 -10.67 -2.87
N LEU A 52 -6.71 -9.35 -2.89
CA LEU A 52 -5.66 -8.36 -3.13
C LEU A 52 -4.60 -8.39 -2.02
N ALA A 53 -5.01 -8.52 -0.76
CA ALA A 53 -4.08 -8.64 0.37
C ALA A 53 -3.13 -9.83 0.22
N ARG A 54 -3.67 -11.00 -0.16
CA ARG A 54 -2.87 -12.21 -0.46
C ARG A 54 -1.96 -12.00 -1.67
N THR A 55 -2.46 -11.35 -2.72
CA THR A 55 -1.68 -11.03 -3.92
C THR A 55 -0.47 -10.16 -3.57
N ILE A 56 -0.68 -9.10 -2.77
CA ILE A 56 0.41 -8.22 -2.30
C ILE A 56 1.41 -9.02 -1.45
N TYR A 57 0.93 -9.83 -0.50
CA TYR A 57 1.78 -10.62 0.39
C TYR A 57 2.76 -11.55 -0.35
N TYR A 58 2.29 -12.23 -1.40
CA TYR A 58 3.08 -13.18 -2.18
C TYR A 58 3.75 -12.58 -3.42
N SER A 59 3.53 -11.30 -3.71
CA SER A 59 4.11 -10.67 -4.89
C SER A 59 5.63 -10.53 -4.77
N ASP A 60 6.33 -10.73 -5.89
CA ASP A 60 7.76 -10.43 -6.05
C ASP A 60 7.98 -9.12 -6.84
N GLY A 61 6.91 -8.41 -7.22
CA GLY A 61 6.96 -7.26 -8.12
C GLY A 61 5.72 -6.36 -8.04
N GLU A 62 5.40 -5.72 -9.16
CA GLU A 62 4.22 -4.85 -9.25
C GLU A 62 2.91 -5.64 -9.10
N VAL A 63 1.98 -5.05 -8.35
CA VAL A 63 0.62 -5.55 -8.17
C VAL A 63 -0.37 -4.54 -8.74
N GLU A 64 -1.38 -5.06 -9.43
CA GLU A 64 -2.52 -4.28 -9.90
C GLU A 64 -3.47 -3.98 -8.72
N VAL A 65 -3.59 -2.70 -8.37
CA VAL A 65 -4.46 -2.19 -7.32
C VAL A 65 -5.66 -1.51 -7.97
N PRO A 66 -6.87 -2.09 -7.84
CA PRO A 66 -8.10 -1.45 -8.26
C PRO A 66 -8.35 -0.13 -7.52
N GLU A 67 -8.77 0.91 -8.24
CA GLU A 67 -9.02 2.26 -7.69
C GLU A 67 -9.97 2.23 -6.47
N ARG A 68 -11.00 1.36 -6.54
CA ARG A 68 -11.99 1.16 -5.47
C ARG A 68 -11.38 0.78 -4.12
N TYR A 69 -10.19 0.17 -4.10
CA TYR A 69 -9.53 -0.26 -2.87
C TYR A 69 -8.48 0.73 -2.36
N CYS A 70 -8.07 1.76 -3.13
CA CYS A 70 -7.01 2.68 -2.72
C CYS A 70 -7.34 3.36 -1.38
N LYS A 71 -8.58 3.82 -1.18
CA LYS A 71 -9.01 4.44 0.09
C LYS A 71 -8.94 3.47 1.28
N ALA A 72 -9.30 2.21 1.09
CA ALA A 72 -9.22 1.20 2.14
C ALA A 72 -7.75 0.89 2.51
N ILE A 73 -6.87 0.76 1.51
CA ILE A 73 -5.43 0.56 1.76
C ILE A 73 -4.82 1.77 2.47
N ILE A 74 -5.20 2.99 2.08
CA ILE A 74 -4.78 4.22 2.78
C ILE A 74 -5.19 4.19 4.26
N GLU A 75 -6.39 3.70 4.56
CA GLU A 75 -6.86 3.58 5.94
C GLU A 75 -6.08 2.51 6.72
N VAL A 76 -5.76 1.37 6.11
CA VAL A 76 -4.86 0.35 6.69
C VAL A 76 -3.51 0.98 7.04
N VAL A 77 -2.94 1.75 6.12
CA VAL A 77 -1.64 2.41 6.31
C VAL A 77 -1.70 3.45 7.43
N LYS A 78 -2.78 4.24 7.54
CA LYS A 78 -2.94 5.20 8.64
C LYS A 78 -2.93 4.52 10.00
N GLN A 79 -3.59 3.38 10.13
CA GLN A 79 -3.72 2.61 11.37
C GLN A 79 -2.50 1.72 11.68
N SER A 80 -1.60 1.50 10.71
CA SER A 80 -0.42 0.64 10.85
C SER A 80 0.65 1.16 11.84
N SER A 81 1.59 0.28 12.19
CA SER A 81 2.82 0.60 12.93
C SER A 81 3.93 1.22 12.07
N PHE A 82 3.72 1.41 10.76
CA PHE A 82 4.73 1.99 9.88
C PHE A 82 5.19 3.37 10.37
N ILE A 83 6.47 3.70 10.17
CA ILE A 83 6.95 5.05 10.44
C ILE A 83 6.23 6.07 9.54
N ALA A 84 6.08 7.30 10.03
CA ALA A 84 5.32 8.34 9.34
C ALA A 84 5.81 8.60 7.89
N ALA A 85 7.11 8.44 7.64
CA ALA A 85 7.70 8.60 6.31
C ALA A 85 7.20 7.52 5.33
N ILE A 86 7.19 6.24 5.72
CA ILE A 86 6.61 5.15 4.90
C ILE A 86 5.12 5.42 4.66
N LYS A 87 4.37 5.78 5.72
CA LYS A 87 2.93 6.09 5.60
C LYS A 87 2.68 7.18 4.56
N ARG A 88 3.47 8.26 4.60
CA ARG A 88 3.36 9.37 3.66
C ARG A 88 3.59 8.93 2.22
N GLU A 89 4.63 8.16 1.95
CA GLU A 89 4.92 7.71 0.58
C GLU A 89 3.84 6.78 0.04
N VAL A 90 3.36 5.83 0.84
CA VAL A 90 2.27 4.94 0.41
C VAL A 90 0.97 5.73 0.18
N ILE A 91 0.66 6.70 1.04
CA ILE A 91 -0.51 7.58 0.86
C ILE A 91 -0.37 8.45 -0.39
N ASN A 92 0.82 8.96 -0.70
CA ASN A 92 1.06 9.74 -1.92
C ASN A 92 0.93 8.88 -3.18
N LEU A 93 1.49 7.66 -3.15
CA LEU A 93 1.37 6.69 -4.23
C LEU A 93 -0.09 6.36 -4.51
N LEU A 94 -0.89 6.10 -3.47
CA LEU A 94 -2.28 5.68 -3.57
C LEU A 94 -3.29 6.82 -3.66
N GLY A 95 -2.93 8.04 -3.23
CA GLY A 95 -3.79 9.23 -3.30
C GLY A 95 -3.88 9.85 -4.70
N GLY A 96 -3.15 9.29 -5.67
CA GLY A 96 -3.37 9.51 -7.10
C GLY A 96 -4.50 8.66 -7.69
N CYS A 97 -5.07 7.74 -6.89
CA CYS A 97 -6.45 7.28 -7.03
C CYS A 97 -7.37 8.35 -6.37
#